data_AF-A0A352SDC2-F1
#
_entry.id   AF-A0A352SDC2-F1
#
_cell.length_a   1.000
_cell.length_b   1.000
_cell.length_c   1.000
_cell.angle_alpha   90.00
_cell.angle_beta   90.00
_cell.angle_gamma   90.00
#
_symmetry.space_group_name_H-M   'P 1'
#
loop_
_entity.id
_entity.type
_entity.pdbx_description
1 polymer ?
#
loop_
_entity_poly.entity_id
_entity_poly.type
_entity_poly.pdbx_seq_one_letter_code
_entity_poly.pdbx_strand_id
1 'polypeptide(L)'
;ARAKELVFSARVVKADEALDLGLLHSISEDDVVADAIALANRFAHAPTDAIGAAKTVMNRAFESDRHTVHAQEAMLQAMCRESAYHQEAVRRFIDKEPAKYQW
;
A
#
# COMPACT_ATOMS: atom_id res chain seq x y z
N ALA A 1 12.26 -1.42 8.75
CA ALA A 1 13.01 -0.16 8.48
C ALA A 1 12.43 0.59 7.28
N ARG A 2 12.38 -0.04 6.09
CA ARG A 2 11.85 0.54 4.84
C ARG A 2 10.42 1.11 4.94
N ALA A 3 9.47 0.37 5.51
CA ALA A 3 8.08 0.85 5.66
C ALA A 3 7.97 2.16 6.47
N LYS A 4 8.73 2.29 7.57
CA LYS A 4 8.75 3.52 8.37
C LYS A 4 9.37 4.69 7.62
N GLU A 5 10.43 4.45 6.84
CA GLU A 5 11.03 5.48 5.99
C GLU A 5 10.00 6.03 5.01
N LEU A 6 9.29 5.16 4.27
CA LEU A 6 8.26 5.58 3.30
C LEU A 6 7.12 6.37 3.95
N VAL A 7 6.62 5.92 5.11
CA VAL A 7 5.52 6.59 5.82
C VAL A 7 5.93 7.99 6.28
N PHE A 8 7.18 8.16 6.71
CA PHE A 8 7.65 9.44 7.22
C PHE A 8 8.08 10.40 6.11
N SER A 9 8.76 9.91 5.07
CA SER A 9 9.21 10.74 3.97
C SER A 9 8.08 11.14 3.03
N ALA A 10 7.04 10.31 2.91
CA ALA A 10 5.96 10.47 1.94
C ALA A 10 6.48 10.71 0.50
N ARG A 11 7.71 10.26 0.21
CA ARG A 11 8.36 10.49 -1.08
C ARG A 11 7.73 9.63 -2.17
N VAL A 12 7.89 10.07 -3.41
CA VAL A 12 7.51 9.28 -4.58
C VAL A 12 8.48 8.12 -4.75
N VAL A 13 7.93 6.92 -4.90
CA VAL A 13 8.66 5.68 -5.21
C VAL A 13 8.43 5.32 -6.67
N LYS A 14 9.50 5.08 -7.42
CA LYS A 14 9.42 4.65 -8.84
C LYS A 14 9.21 3.15 -8.94
N ALA A 15 8.78 2.68 -10.12
CA ALA A 15 8.46 1.27 -10.36
C ALA A 15 9.62 0.31 -10.00
N ASP A 16 10.84 0.62 -10.46
CA ASP A 16 12.03 -0.21 -10.20
C ASP A 16 12.30 -0.36 -8.70
N GLU A 17 12.24 0.76 -7.98
CA GLU A 17 12.41 0.76 -6.53
C GLU A 17 11.26 0.02 -5.83
N ALA A 18 10.02 0.21 -6.28
CA ALA A 18 8.87 -0.49 -5.72
C ALA A 18 8.99 -2.02 -5.89
N LEU A 19 9.60 -2.48 -6.98
CA LEU A 19 9.95 -3.90 -7.19
C LEU A 19 11.02 -4.35 -6.19
N ASP A 20 12.11 -3.60 -6.02
CA ASP A 20 13.17 -3.89 -5.05
C ASP A 20 12.70 -3.87 -3.58
N LEU A 21 11.65 -3.11 -3.30
CA LEU A 21 10.99 -3.03 -2.01
C LEU A 21 9.98 -4.16 -1.78
N GLY A 22 9.62 -4.92 -2.82
CA GLY A 22 8.61 -5.98 -2.77
C GLY A 22 7.17 -5.47 -2.75
N LEU A 23 6.94 -4.21 -3.16
CA LEU A 23 5.61 -3.62 -3.29
C LEU A 23 4.93 -4.03 -4.61
N LEU A 24 5.73 -4.32 -5.63
CA LEU A 24 5.29 -4.84 -6.92
C LEU A 24 5.78 -6.27 -7.11
N HIS A 25 5.00 -7.07 -7.86
CA HIS A 25 5.40 -8.41 -8.26
C HIS A 25 6.31 -8.41 -9.49
N SER A 26 6.01 -7.54 -10.45
CA SER A 26 6.73 -7.38 -11.73
C SER A 26 6.43 -6.01 -12.32
N ILE A 27 7.24 -5.58 -13.28
CA ILE A 27 7.04 -4.36 -14.07
C ILE A 27 6.68 -4.79 -15.50
N SER A 28 5.65 -4.17 -16.06
CA SER A 28 5.24 -4.37 -17.45
C SER A 28 5.84 -3.26 -18.31
N GLU A 29 6.34 -3.61 -19.50
CA GLU A 29 6.93 -2.65 -20.44
C GLU A 29 5.87 -1.97 -21.33
N ASP A 30 4.76 -2.66 -21.61
CA ASP A 30 3.73 -2.22 -22.55
C ASP A 30 2.33 -2.19 -21.90
N ASP A 31 1.63 -3.33 -21.90
CA ASP A 31 0.25 -3.44 -21.43
C ASP A 31 0.16 -4.23 -20.12
N VAL A 32 0.13 -3.48 -19.02
CA VAL A 32 0.01 -4.03 -17.66
C VAL A 32 -1.26 -4.86 -17.47
N VAL A 33 -2.34 -4.57 -18.18
CA VAL A 33 -3.61 -5.30 -18.05
C VAL A 33 -3.49 -6.66 -18.74
N ALA A 34 -2.90 -6.69 -19.94
CA ALA A 34 -2.66 -7.94 -20.66
C ALA A 34 -1.74 -8.88 -19.86
N ASP A 35 -0.64 -8.35 -19.31
CA ASP A 35 0.29 -9.14 -18.49
C ASP A 35 -0.36 -9.68 -17.21
N ALA A 36 -1.18 -8.85 -16.55
CA ALA A 36 -1.92 -9.27 -15.36
C ALA A 36 -2.94 -10.38 -15.68
N ILE A 37 -3.65 -10.29 -16.81
CA ILE A 37 -4.57 -11.33 -17.28
C ILE A 37 -3.80 -12.61 -17.61
N ALA A 38 -2.65 -12.51 -18.29
CA ALA A 38 -1.81 -13.67 -18.60
C ALA A 38 -1.32 -14.37 -17.33
N LEU A 39 -0.93 -13.63 -16.30
CA LEU A 39 -0.57 -14.18 -14.99
C LEU A 39 -1.78 -14.87 -14.32
N ALA A 40 -2.94 -14.22 -14.30
CA ALA A 40 -4.16 -14.78 -13.71
C ALA A 40 -4.58 -16.09 -14.39
N ASN A 41 -4.44 -16.18 -15.72
CA ASN A 41 -4.76 -17.38 -16.49
C ASN A 41 -3.90 -18.59 -16.11
N ARG A 42 -2.69 -18.40 -15.55
CA ARG A 42 -1.89 -19.51 -15.01
C ARG A 42 -2.56 -20.21 -13.83
N PHE A 43 -3.47 -19.52 -13.15
CA PHE A 43 -4.25 -20.06 -12.04
C PHE A 43 -5.64 -20.58 -12.44
N ALA A 44 -6.04 -20.45 -13.71
CA ALA A 44 -7.40 -20.77 -14.16
C ALA A 44 -7.85 -22.21 -13.85
N HIS A 45 -6.91 -23.16 -13.83
CA HIS A 45 -7.15 -24.57 -13.52
C HIS A 45 -6.39 -25.05 -12.28
N ALA A 46 -5.91 -24.11 -11.45
CA ALA A 46 -5.15 -24.45 -10.25
C ALA A 46 -6.08 -24.96 -9.13
N PRO A 47 -5.59 -25.79 -8.18
CA PRO A 47 -6.40 -26.28 -7.06
C PRO A 47 -6.78 -25.14 -6.12
N THR A 48 -7.95 -24.55 -6.34
CA THR A 48 -8.41 -23.33 -5.67
C THR A 48 -8.42 -23.48 -4.15
N ASP A 49 -8.89 -24.62 -3.65
CA ASP A 49 -8.97 -24.90 -2.20
C ASP A 49 -7.58 -24.93 -1.55
N ALA A 50 -6.61 -25.59 -2.19
CA ALA A 50 -5.25 -25.70 -1.66
C ALA A 50 -4.54 -24.34 -1.64
N ILE A 51 -4.65 -23.57 -2.73
CA ILE A 51 -4.07 -22.24 -2.82
C ILE A 51 -4.75 -21.28 -1.84
N GLY A 52 -6.08 -21.34 -1.71
CA GLY A 52 -6.84 -20.53 -0.76
C GLY A 52 -6.46 -20.81 0.69
N ALA A 53 -6.30 -22.08 1.05
CA ALA A 53 -5.82 -22.50 2.37
C ALA A 53 -4.40 -21.98 2.64
N ALA A 54 -3.47 -22.16 1.69
CA ALA A 54 -2.10 -21.67 1.81
C ALA A 54 -2.04 -20.14 1.97
N LYS A 55 -2.79 -19.40 1.15
CA LYS A 55 -2.90 -17.93 1.23
C LYS A 55 -3.46 -17.48 2.58
N THR A 56 -4.45 -18.19 3.11
CA THR A 56 -5.07 -17.88 4.41
C THR A 56 -4.09 -18.03 5.56
N VAL A 57 -3.28 -19.09 5.57
CA VAL A 57 -2.24 -19.31 6.57
C VAL A 57 -1.16 -18.24 6.47
N MET A 58 -0.64 -18.00 5.26
CA MET A 58 0.43 -17.01 5.03
C MET A 58 0.02 -15.60 5.43
N ASN A 59 -1.20 -15.17 5.09
CA ASN A 59 -1.72 -13.84 5.44
C ASN A 59 -1.86 -13.59 6.94
N ARG A 60 -1.86 -14.65 7.76
CA ARG A 60 -1.96 -14.57 9.23
C ARG A 60 -0.61 -14.73 9.93
N ALA A 61 0.45 -15.05 9.20
CA ALA A 61 1.70 -15.50 9.79
C ALA A 61 2.52 -14.38 10.46
N PHE A 62 2.30 -13.11 10.11
CA PHE A 62 3.34 -12.09 10.35
C PHE A 62 3.06 -10.97 11.36
N GLU A 63 1.86 -10.75 11.87
CA GLU A 63 1.63 -9.58 12.75
C GLU A 63 0.57 -9.85 13.82
N SER A 64 0.51 -8.97 14.83
CA SER A 64 -0.73 -8.72 15.58
C SER A 64 -1.92 -8.70 14.62
N ASP A 65 -3.08 -9.21 15.04
CA ASP A 65 -4.16 -9.42 14.10
C ASP A 65 -4.52 -8.10 13.37
N ARG A 66 -4.81 -8.22 12.07
CA ARG A 66 -5.05 -7.06 11.19
C ARG A 66 -6.15 -6.14 11.72
N HIS A 67 -7.14 -6.66 12.44
CA HIS A 67 -8.21 -5.83 12.98
C HIS A 67 -7.69 -4.89 14.08
N THR A 68 -6.77 -5.37 14.93
CA THR A 68 -6.13 -4.53 15.94
C THR A 68 -5.36 -3.37 15.29
N VAL A 69 -4.54 -3.65 14.28
CA VAL A 69 -3.76 -2.59 13.58
C VAL A 69 -4.68 -1.60 12.87
N HIS A 70 -5.71 -2.06 12.16
CA HIS A 70 -6.67 -1.17 11.49
C HIS A 70 -7.46 -0.31 12.49
N ALA A 71 -7.82 -0.84 13.66
CA ALA A 71 -8.53 -0.08 14.70
C ALA A 71 -7.64 1.04 15.26
N GLN A 72 -6.35 0.75 15.48
CA GLN A 72 -5.36 1.74 15.91
C GLN A 72 -5.18 2.84 14.84
N GLU A 73 -5.05 2.45 13.57
CA GLU A 73 -4.95 3.39 12.46
C GLU A 73 -6.18 4.29 12.35
N ALA A 74 -7.39 3.73 12.41
CA ALA A 74 -8.63 4.50 12.33
C ALA A 74 -8.75 5.55 13.45
N MET A 75 -8.39 5.18 14.67
CA MET A 75 -8.36 6.10 15.81
C MET A 75 -7.34 7.23 15.60
N LEU A 76 -6.12 6.88 15.17
CA LEU A 76 -5.07 7.87 14.89
C LEU A 76 -5.46 8.83 13.75
N GLN A 77 -6.04 8.30 12.68
CA GLN A 77 -6.53 9.11 11.55
C GLN A 77 -7.64 10.06 11.98
N ALA A 78 -8.57 9.62 12.84
CA ALA A 78 -9.60 10.50 13.39
C ALA A 78 -8.98 11.68 14.17
N MET A 79 -8.00 11.40 15.03
CA MET A 79 -7.28 12.44 15.78
C MET A 79 -6.48 13.39 14.86
N CYS A 80 -5.75 12.85 13.88
CA CYS A 80 -4.95 13.66 12.96
C CYS A 80 -5.82 14.58 12.10
N ARG A 81 -7.01 14.13 11.67
CA ARG A 81 -7.91 14.93 10.85
C ARG A 81 -8.41 16.21 11.55
N GLU A 82 -8.57 16.15 12.87
CA GLU A 82 -8.95 17.31 13.69
C GLU A 82 -7.78 18.27 13.95
N SER A 83 -6.54 17.88 13.61
CA SER A 83 -5.38 18.75 13.83
C SER A 83 -5.38 19.95 12.89
N ALA A 84 -4.95 21.11 13.42
CA ALA A 84 -4.76 22.32 12.61
C ALA A 84 -3.77 22.10 11.45
N TYR A 85 -2.79 21.20 11.63
CA TYR A 85 -1.85 20.85 10.57
C TYR A 85 -2.55 20.17 9.40
N HIS A 86 -3.39 19.18 9.67
CA HIS A 86 -4.15 18.48 8.64
C HIS A 86 -5.11 19.42 7.91
N GLN A 87 -5.88 20.24 8.66
CA GLN A 87 -6.81 21.19 8.07
C GLN A 87 -6.12 22.15 7.09
N GLU A 88 -4.95 22.69 7.47
CA GLU A 88 -4.17 23.56 6.59
C GLU A 88 -3.52 22.80 5.42
N ALA A 89 -3.05 21.56 5.62
CA ALA A 89 -2.51 20.74 4.55
C ALA A 89 -3.57 20.44 3.48
N VAL A 90 -4.81 20.13 3.89
CA VAL A 90 -5.95 19.92 2.98
C VAL A 90 -6.31 21.20 2.25
N ARG A 91 -6.41 22.34 2.94
CA ARG A 91 -6.66 23.64 2.31
C ARG A 91 -5.63 23.93 1.21
N ARG A 92 -4.33 23.80 1.53
CA ARG A 92 -3.24 24.01 0.57
C ARG A 92 -3.32 23.07 -0.63
N PHE A 93 -3.63 21.80 -0.39
CA PHE A 93 -3.78 20.82 -1.46
C PHE A 93 -4.92 21.21 -2.43
N ILE A 94 -6.06 21.62 -1.89
CA ILE A 94 -7.23 22.08 -2.69
C ILE A 94 -6.87 23.35 -3.48
N ASP A 95 -6.21 24.31 -2.84
CA ASP A 95 -5.81 25.59 -3.43
C ASP A 95 -4.56 25.47 -4.34
N LYS A 96 -4.00 24.24 -4.50
CA LYS A 96 -2.77 23.94 -5.25
C LYS A 96 -1.54 24.73 -4.76
N GLU A 97 -1.51 25.04 -3.47
CA GLU A 97 -0.35 25.62 -2.81
C GLU A 97 0.65 24.53 -2.40
N PRO A 98 1.96 24.85 -2.30
CA PRO A 98 2.96 23.90 -1.82
C PRO A 98 2.64 23.38 -0.41
N ALA A 99 2.85 22.07 -0.21
CA ALA A 99 2.78 21.45 1.10
C ALA A 99 3.82 22.06 2.06
N LYS A 100 3.45 22.17 3.34
CA LYS A 100 4.36 22.68 4.39
C LYS A 100 5.50 21.72 4.71
N TYR A 101 5.27 20.41 4.55
CA TYR A 101 6.28 19.39 4.72
C TYR A 101 6.79 18.93 3.36
N GLN A 102 8.11 18.90 3.23
CA GLN A 102 8.84 18.33 2.12
C GLN A 102 10.02 17.57 2.73
N TRP A 103 10.17 16.30 2.37
CA TRP A 103 11.29 15.46 2.78
C TRP A 103 12.60 15.93 2.13
#